data_AF-A0A2C5Z0H2-F1
#
_entry.id   AF-A0A2C5Z0H2-F1
#
_cell.length_a   1.000
_cell.length_b   1.000
_cell.length_c   1.000
_cell.angle_alpha   90.00
_cell.angle_beta   90.00
_cell.angle_gamma   90.00
#
_symmetry.space_group_name_H-M   'P 1'
#
loop_
_entity.id
_entity.type
_entity.pdbx_description
1 polymer ?
#
loop_
_entity_poly.entity_id
_entity_poly.type
_entity_poly.pdbx_seq_one_letter_code
_entity_poly.pdbx_strand_id
1 'polypeptide(L)'
;MASASPSDGSTPAAALAMRQPSEKTLAKIPEILPHGRVFPIQIGGEMFKLSGASLSSDAPSYFSQYFLCQIKTAEENGEEPCASLRTLYIDRDPATFSDIALHLQGYHVTPRDGTHFVRLFADAQFYSLPKLMSQLFEESIFISIGHREFQIPRDLLTSPTNSPNYFSLGFAAFFSRPDNMFPGLDREGLIRPPAIRPPSVPNRSADTFAALLRLLRGYPVHIRDEAHRQELLRDARYFHFKGLEQQLIPHSISYNLMRQRDEIVLRLENVQKSGVSIARDGEAEPQPQPQYQQQHQHAFAAWVNYARPYVDDRPAELVLEIGGETTRVHFGPDGPRAEFFRDTKARVAKLLEVIATKLSLPPTTQPLGLLMATGGAGSQPATPGNTPLSDDLVRVTLGPDAAVVVDGKPLSTSQVDVVDAADVAAAADASQGLRKRRRTDDGAADETWIVKTGQWRLRLQSSKSGKSSVECVLVAVRIDAVSSELGRNMARGFLTV
;
A
#
# COMPACT_ATOMS: atom_id res chain seq x y z
N MET A 1 -3.30 -81.71 17.02
CA MET A 1 -2.37 -82.37 17.97
C MET A 1 -1.84 -81.32 18.94
N ALA A 2 -1.40 -81.74 20.14
CA ALA A 2 -0.86 -80.98 21.29
C ALA A 2 -0.48 -79.48 21.08
N SER A 3 -0.90 -78.50 21.89
CA SER A 3 -0.94 -78.35 23.37
C SER A 3 0.42 -78.12 24.05
N ALA A 4 0.70 -76.88 24.48
CA ALA A 4 1.65 -76.55 25.55
C ALA A 4 1.40 -75.14 26.14
N SER A 5 1.04 -75.11 27.43
CA SER A 5 1.25 -74.04 28.43
C SER A 5 2.12 -74.68 29.55
N PRO A 6 2.67 -74.01 30.61
CA PRO A 6 2.30 -72.76 31.29
C PRO A 6 3.48 -71.72 31.22
N SER A 7 3.80 -70.78 32.14
CA SER A 7 3.34 -70.47 33.51
C SER A 7 3.54 -68.98 33.90
N ASP A 8 3.11 -68.64 35.13
CA ASP A 8 3.09 -67.31 35.75
C ASP A 8 4.44 -66.61 35.99
N GLY A 9 4.35 -65.28 36.13
CA GLY A 9 5.40 -64.40 36.63
C GLY A 9 4.83 -63.09 37.18
N SER A 10 4.34 -63.10 38.42
CA SER A 10 3.76 -61.93 39.10
C SER A 10 4.82 -61.04 39.79
N THR A 11 4.86 -59.74 39.52
CA THR A 11 5.41 -58.68 40.42
C THR A 11 5.01 -57.27 39.91
N PRO A 12 5.10 -56.18 40.71
CA PRO A 12 3.91 -55.39 41.02
C PRO A 12 3.84 -54.02 40.33
N ALA A 13 2.69 -53.37 40.48
CA ALA A 13 2.46 -51.99 40.07
C ALA A 13 3.43 -51.01 40.78
N ALA A 14 4.42 -50.53 40.05
CA ALA A 14 5.25 -49.41 40.47
C ALA A 14 4.44 -48.11 40.36
N ALA A 15 4.21 -47.44 41.49
CA ALA A 15 3.61 -46.12 41.51
C ALA A 15 4.46 -45.12 40.70
N LEU A 16 3.82 -44.33 39.83
CA LEU A 16 4.46 -43.22 39.13
C LEU A 16 4.83 -42.11 40.14
N ALA A 17 6.00 -42.24 40.75
CA ALA A 17 6.60 -41.17 41.53
C ALA A 17 6.86 -39.97 40.62
N MET A 18 6.33 -38.80 40.99
CA MET A 18 6.60 -37.55 40.27
C MET A 18 8.11 -37.26 40.28
N ARG A 19 8.71 -37.30 39.09
CA ARG A 19 10.12 -36.98 38.89
C ARG A 19 10.33 -35.49 39.12
N GLN A 20 11.04 -35.13 40.19
CA GLN A 20 11.38 -33.74 40.47
C GLN A 20 12.18 -33.11 39.30
N PRO A 21 11.96 -31.83 38.97
CA PRO A 21 12.75 -31.15 37.95
C PRO A 21 14.23 -31.14 38.31
N SER A 22 15.09 -31.40 37.33
CA SER A 22 16.55 -31.34 37.51
C SER A 22 17.02 -29.92 37.82
N GLU A 23 17.96 -29.77 38.76
CA GLU A 23 18.48 -28.47 39.25
C GLU A 23 18.89 -27.48 38.14
N LYS A 24 19.38 -27.99 37.00
CA LYS A 24 19.76 -27.18 35.83
C LYS A 24 18.61 -26.40 35.18
N THR A 25 17.36 -26.77 35.47
CA THR A 25 16.15 -26.07 35.00
C THR A 25 15.69 -25.02 36.02
N LEU A 26 15.87 -25.29 37.31
CA LEU A 26 15.52 -24.38 38.42
C LEU A 26 16.40 -23.12 38.41
N ALA A 27 17.69 -23.26 38.07
CA ALA A 27 18.68 -22.17 38.00
C ALA A 27 18.39 -21.03 36.99
N LYS A 28 17.29 -21.09 36.22
CA LYS A 28 16.82 -20.01 35.32
C LYS A 28 15.60 -19.26 35.84
N ILE A 29 14.95 -19.74 36.90
CA ILE A 29 13.75 -19.12 37.47
C ILE A 29 14.17 -18.25 38.65
N PRO A 30 13.75 -16.97 38.74
CA PRO A 30 14.02 -16.14 39.91
C PRO A 30 13.56 -16.81 41.21
N GLU A 31 14.41 -16.80 42.25
CA GLU A 31 14.04 -17.23 43.60
C GLU A 31 13.32 -16.11 44.36
N ILE A 32 12.16 -15.69 43.83
CA ILE A 32 11.32 -14.64 44.45
C ILE A 32 10.35 -15.25 45.47
N LEU A 33 9.84 -16.45 45.19
CA LEU A 33 9.06 -17.26 46.13
C LEU A 33 9.71 -18.65 46.27
N PRO A 34 9.67 -19.29 47.47
CA PRO A 34 10.23 -20.63 47.69
C PRO A 34 9.69 -21.66 46.67
N HIS A 35 10.57 -22.14 45.79
CA HIS A 35 10.18 -22.89 44.58
C HIS A 35 9.31 -24.12 44.87
N GLY A 36 9.62 -24.88 45.92
CA GLY A 36 8.92 -26.11 46.31
C GLY A 36 7.64 -25.90 47.15
N ARG A 37 7.30 -24.67 47.54
CA ARG A 37 6.04 -24.39 48.27
C ARG A 37 4.87 -24.24 47.30
N VAL A 38 3.69 -24.63 47.76
CA VAL A 38 2.42 -24.48 47.03
C VAL A 38 1.62 -23.34 47.65
N PHE A 39 1.17 -22.42 46.81
CA PHE A 39 0.44 -21.21 47.19
C PHE A 39 -1.04 -21.33 46.75
N PRO A 40 -2.00 -21.14 47.67
CA PRO A 40 -3.43 -21.22 47.35
C PRO A 40 -3.96 -19.88 46.81
N ILE A 41 -4.59 -19.93 45.64
CA ILE A 41 -5.21 -18.77 44.98
C ILE A 41 -6.64 -19.16 44.61
N GLN A 42 -7.63 -18.44 45.11
CA GLN A 42 -9.03 -18.62 44.76
C GLN A 42 -9.47 -17.54 43.76
N ILE A 43 -10.01 -17.99 42.63
CA ILE A 43 -10.42 -17.13 41.52
C ILE A 43 -11.89 -17.43 41.20
N GLY A 44 -12.74 -16.46 41.50
CA GLY A 44 -14.18 -16.64 41.52
C GLY A 44 -14.58 -17.82 42.42
N GLY A 45 -15.11 -18.87 41.80
CA GLY A 45 -15.52 -20.11 42.46
C GLY A 45 -14.45 -21.21 42.56
N GLU A 46 -13.30 -21.10 41.89
CA GLU A 46 -12.32 -22.18 41.79
C GLU A 46 -11.03 -21.91 42.58
N MET A 47 -10.43 -22.96 43.15
CA MET A 47 -9.19 -22.88 43.92
C MET A 47 -8.02 -23.49 43.14
N PHE A 48 -7.09 -22.64 42.74
CA PHE A 48 -5.84 -23.00 42.10
C PHE A 48 -4.72 -23.16 43.13
N LYS A 49 -3.85 -24.14 42.89
CA LYS A 49 -2.69 -24.46 43.75
C LYS A 49 -1.45 -24.46 42.89
N LEU A 50 -0.69 -23.37 42.94
CA LEU A 50 0.49 -23.17 42.09
C LEU A 50 1.78 -23.20 42.93
N SER A 51 2.86 -23.70 42.35
CA SER A 51 4.16 -23.73 43.02
C SER A 51 4.82 -22.33 43.03
N GLY A 52 5.71 -22.08 43.99
CA GLY A 52 6.54 -20.87 44.01
C GLY A 52 7.40 -20.73 42.75
N ALA A 53 7.86 -21.84 42.17
CA ALA A 53 8.55 -21.84 40.88
C ALA A 53 7.64 -21.38 39.74
N SER A 54 6.38 -21.85 39.71
CA SER A 54 5.39 -21.43 38.71
C SER A 54 5.04 -19.95 38.83
N LEU A 55 4.80 -19.45 40.06
CA LEU A 55 4.51 -18.03 40.28
C LEU A 55 5.69 -17.11 40.01
N SER A 56 6.93 -17.60 40.19
CA SER A 56 8.16 -16.86 39.88
C SER A 56 8.58 -16.96 38.41
N SER A 57 7.93 -17.82 37.61
CA SER A 57 8.26 -18.02 36.19
C SER A 57 8.06 -16.75 35.35
N ASP A 58 7.02 -15.97 35.65
CA ASP A 58 6.66 -14.71 34.98
C ASP A 58 6.54 -13.57 36.00
N ALA A 59 7.60 -13.39 36.79
CA ALA A 59 7.73 -12.32 37.78
C ALA A 59 8.59 -11.15 37.24
N PRO A 60 8.39 -9.90 37.73
CA PRO A 60 7.51 -9.51 38.83
C PRO A 60 6.03 -9.45 38.43
N SER A 61 5.20 -10.18 39.19
CA SER A 61 3.75 -10.27 39.03
C SER A 61 3.00 -9.94 40.32
N TYR A 62 1.70 -9.65 40.21
CA TYR A 62 0.81 -9.40 41.36
C TYR A 62 0.89 -10.54 42.40
N PHE A 63 0.92 -11.80 41.92
CA PHE A 63 1.07 -12.98 42.78
C PHE A 63 2.40 -12.98 43.54
N SER A 64 3.51 -12.72 42.84
CA SER A 64 4.84 -12.70 43.45
C SER A 64 4.96 -11.63 44.53
N GLN A 65 4.40 -10.44 44.29
CA GLN A 65 4.39 -9.33 45.25
C GLN A 65 3.50 -9.65 46.47
N TYR A 66 2.29 -10.15 46.24
CA TYR A 66 1.33 -10.45 47.31
C TYR A 66 1.88 -11.48 48.32
N PHE A 67 2.38 -12.62 47.84
CA PHE A 67 2.93 -13.65 48.73
C PHE A 67 4.27 -13.25 49.34
N LEU A 68 5.11 -12.49 48.64
CA LEU A 68 6.37 -11.98 49.20
C LEU A 68 6.11 -10.99 50.34
N CYS A 69 5.10 -10.13 50.23
CA CYS A 69 4.69 -9.27 51.35
C CYS A 69 4.14 -10.09 52.53
N GLN A 70 3.33 -11.14 52.31
CA GLN A 70 2.88 -12.01 53.41
C GLN A 70 4.06 -12.67 54.15
N ILE A 71 5.04 -13.20 53.42
CA ILE A 71 6.22 -13.85 54.01
C ILE A 71 7.00 -12.84 54.87
N LYS A 72 7.30 -11.64 54.33
CA LYS A 72 7.99 -10.59 55.09
C LYS A 72 7.25 -10.17 56.36
N THR A 73 5.94 -9.97 56.29
CA THR A 73 5.15 -9.61 57.47
C THR A 73 5.08 -10.76 58.49
N ALA A 74 5.15 -12.02 58.07
CA ALA A 74 5.28 -13.16 59.00
C ALA A 74 6.65 -13.16 59.69
N GLU A 75 7.74 -12.92 58.94
CA GLU A 75 9.11 -12.78 59.48
C GLU A 75 9.22 -11.62 60.49
N GLU A 76 8.65 -10.46 60.16
CA GLU A 76 8.60 -9.28 61.04
C GLU A 76 7.83 -9.53 62.34
N ASN A 77 6.79 -10.37 62.31
CA ASN A 77 6.00 -10.74 63.47
C ASN A 77 6.59 -11.92 64.28
N GLY A 78 7.71 -12.52 63.82
CA GLY A 78 8.31 -13.70 64.45
C GLY A 78 7.48 -14.98 64.30
N GLU A 79 6.53 -15.02 63.37
CA GLU A 79 5.85 -16.24 62.97
C GLU A 79 6.74 -17.05 62.01
N GLU A 80 6.57 -18.38 61.97
CA GLU A 80 7.17 -19.21 60.93
C GLU A 80 6.74 -18.68 59.54
N PRO A 81 7.68 -18.23 58.67
CA PRO A 81 7.40 -17.44 57.46
C PRO A 81 6.41 -18.05 56.45
N CYS A 82 6.06 -19.32 56.63
CA CYS A 82 5.24 -20.11 55.72
C CYS A 82 4.21 -20.99 56.45
N ALA A 83 3.90 -20.74 57.73
CA ALA A 83 2.90 -21.53 58.48
C ALA A 83 1.45 -21.03 58.26
N SER A 84 1.26 -19.72 58.06
CA SER A 84 -0.05 -19.05 58.04
C SER A 84 -0.40 -18.37 56.70
N LEU A 85 0.15 -18.86 55.57
CA LEU A 85 -0.10 -18.32 54.22
C LEU A 85 -1.61 -18.22 53.93
N ARG A 86 -2.10 -17.00 53.72
CA ARG A 86 -3.53 -16.74 53.48
C ARG A 86 -3.84 -16.93 52.00
N THR A 87 -4.94 -17.63 51.71
CA THR A 87 -5.49 -17.75 50.35
C THR A 87 -5.72 -16.36 49.74
N LEU A 88 -5.19 -16.15 48.54
CA LEU A 88 -5.45 -14.94 47.75
C LEU A 88 -6.81 -15.08 47.06
N TYR A 89 -7.74 -14.16 47.32
CA TYR A 89 -9.08 -14.17 46.70
C TYR A 89 -9.17 -13.11 45.60
N ILE A 90 -9.65 -13.49 44.41
CA ILE A 90 -9.77 -12.60 43.26
C ILE A 90 -11.10 -12.86 42.53
N ASP A 91 -11.87 -11.81 42.28
CA ASP A 91 -13.16 -11.88 41.55
C ASP A 91 -12.93 -11.79 40.03
N ARG A 92 -12.52 -12.91 39.42
CA ARG A 92 -12.24 -13.07 37.97
C ARG A 92 -12.72 -14.43 37.45
N ASP A 93 -12.74 -14.58 36.13
CA ASP A 93 -13.18 -15.79 35.44
C ASP A 93 -12.16 -16.94 35.61
N PRO A 94 -12.52 -18.08 36.22
CA PRO A 94 -11.60 -19.19 36.44
C PRO A 94 -11.19 -19.89 35.13
N ALA A 95 -12.05 -19.87 34.10
CA ALA A 95 -11.74 -20.49 32.81
C ALA A 95 -10.57 -19.79 32.11
N THR A 96 -10.59 -18.45 32.06
CA THR A 96 -9.48 -17.64 31.56
C THR A 96 -8.22 -17.81 32.42
N PHE A 97 -8.35 -17.91 33.75
CA PHE A 97 -7.19 -18.16 34.61
C PHE A 97 -6.58 -19.56 34.45
N SER A 98 -7.36 -20.59 34.09
CA SER A 98 -6.81 -21.93 33.83
C SER A 98 -5.74 -21.92 32.73
N ASP A 99 -5.96 -21.12 31.68
CA ASP A 99 -4.95 -20.90 30.64
C ASP A 99 -3.72 -20.13 31.20
N ILE A 100 -3.92 -19.10 32.05
CA ILE A 100 -2.82 -18.39 32.72
C ILE A 100 -2.01 -19.31 33.65
N ALA A 101 -2.68 -20.24 34.34
CA ALA A 101 -2.03 -21.24 35.19
C ALA A 101 -1.15 -22.20 34.37
N LEU A 102 -1.56 -22.56 33.15
CA LEU A 102 -0.74 -23.33 32.21
C LEU A 102 0.49 -22.53 31.76
N HIS A 103 0.35 -21.24 31.44
CA HIS A 103 1.49 -20.35 31.16
C HIS A 103 2.49 -20.29 32.32
N LEU A 104 2.00 -20.08 33.55
CA LEU A 104 2.84 -20.07 34.75
C LEU A 104 3.50 -21.42 35.07
N GLN A 105 2.97 -22.53 34.54
CA GLN A 105 3.60 -23.85 34.58
C GLN A 105 4.63 -24.07 33.45
N GLY A 106 4.73 -23.14 32.49
CA GLY A 106 5.66 -23.17 31.37
C GLY A 106 5.08 -23.70 30.05
N TYR A 107 3.77 -23.88 29.94
CA TYR A 107 3.11 -24.27 28.69
C TYR A 107 2.82 -23.07 27.79
N HIS A 108 2.93 -23.25 26.48
CA HIS A 108 2.54 -22.23 25.51
C HIS A 108 1.02 -22.17 25.34
N VAL A 109 0.40 -21.10 25.83
CA VAL A 109 -1.04 -20.80 25.64
C VAL A 109 -1.27 -20.18 24.27
N THR A 110 -2.37 -20.54 23.60
CA THR A 110 -2.86 -19.88 22.38
C THR A 110 -4.32 -19.42 22.54
N PRO A 111 -4.69 -18.20 22.10
CA PRO A 111 -6.07 -17.73 22.09
C PRO A 111 -6.92 -18.49 21.07
N ARG A 112 -8.15 -18.84 21.48
CA ARG A 112 -9.12 -19.59 20.69
C ARG A 112 -9.93 -18.71 19.74
N ASP A 113 -10.29 -17.51 20.18
CA ASP A 113 -11.04 -16.50 19.44
C ASP A 113 -10.67 -15.08 19.91
N GLY A 114 -11.22 -14.05 19.24
CA GLY A 114 -10.93 -12.66 19.58
C GLY A 114 -11.43 -12.24 20.96
N THR A 115 -12.53 -12.81 21.45
CA THR A 115 -13.06 -12.51 22.80
C THR A 115 -12.17 -13.12 23.88
N HIS A 116 -11.67 -14.33 23.65
CA HIS A 116 -10.72 -15.00 24.53
C HIS A 116 -9.39 -14.26 24.57
N PHE A 117 -8.87 -13.83 23.42
CA PHE A 117 -7.66 -13.00 23.35
C PHE A 117 -7.78 -11.74 24.22
N VAL A 118 -8.89 -11.00 24.10
CA VAL A 118 -9.12 -9.77 24.88
C VAL A 118 -9.24 -10.05 26.39
N ARG A 119 -9.93 -11.12 26.80
CA ARG A 119 -10.03 -11.53 28.21
C ARG A 119 -8.67 -11.92 28.78
N LEU A 120 -7.99 -12.85 28.12
CA LEU A 120 -6.68 -13.37 28.52
C LEU A 120 -5.65 -12.24 28.62
N PHE A 121 -5.64 -11.30 27.67
CA PHE A 121 -4.76 -10.14 27.71
C PHE A 121 -5.11 -9.15 28.84
N ALA A 122 -6.40 -8.90 29.09
CA ALA A 122 -6.84 -8.01 30.17
C ALA A 122 -6.54 -8.59 31.57
N ASP A 123 -6.61 -9.91 31.73
CA ASP A 123 -6.25 -10.59 32.97
C ASP A 123 -4.72 -10.72 33.11
N ALA A 124 -3.98 -11.02 32.03
CA ALA A 124 -2.51 -10.97 32.03
C ALA A 124 -1.97 -9.59 32.45
N GLN A 125 -2.62 -8.51 32.01
CA GLN A 125 -2.32 -7.15 32.45
C GLN A 125 -2.70 -6.91 33.92
N PHE A 126 -3.86 -7.39 34.39
CA PHE A 126 -4.28 -7.25 35.79
C PHE A 126 -3.33 -7.96 36.76
N TYR A 127 -2.80 -9.12 36.38
CA TYR A 127 -1.82 -9.87 37.17
C TYR A 127 -0.37 -9.39 36.96
N SER A 128 -0.14 -8.42 36.07
CA SER A 128 1.20 -7.95 35.65
C SER A 128 2.10 -9.10 35.21
N LEU A 129 1.74 -9.81 34.13
CA LEU A 129 2.48 -10.96 33.58
C LEU A 129 3.25 -10.56 32.30
N PRO A 130 4.48 -10.02 32.41
CA PRO A 130 5.19 -9.42 31.28
C PRO A 130 5.51 -10.42 30.16
N LYS A 131 5.86 -11.68 30.47
CA LYS A 131 6.19 -12.67 29.42
C LYS A 131 4.93 -13.12 28.70
N LEU A 132 3.81 -13.33 29.41
CA LEU A 132 2.52 -13.62 28.78
C LEU A 132 2.07 -12.47 27.88
N MET A 133 2.20 -11.22 28.35
CA MET A 133 1.86 -10.03 27.56
C MET A 133 2.72 -9.92 26.29
N SER A 134 4.03 -10.17 26.37
CA SER A 134 4.92 -10.20 25.20
C SER A 134 4.56 -11.32 24.22
N GLN A 135 4.29 -12.54 24.70
CA GLN A 135 3.88 -13.66 23.87
C GLN A 135 2.57 -13.36 23.12
N LEU A 136 1.54 -12.88 23.82
CA LEU A 136 0.27 -12.45 23.23
C LEU A 136 0.44 -11.25 22.26
N PHE A 137 1.46 -10.43 22.47
CA PHE A 137 1.83 -9.34 21.55
C PHE A 137 2.56 -9.84 20.29
N GLU A 138 3.20 -11.00 20.30
CA GLU A 138 3.84 -11.60 19.10
C GLU A 138 2.85 -12.44 18.28
N GLU A 139 1.80 -12.96 18.91
CA GLU A 139 0.78 -13.81 18.28
C GLU A 139 -0.12 -13.09 17.25
N SER A 140 -0.88 -13.90 16.49
CA SER A 140 -1.82 -13.44 15.46
C SER A 140 -2.81 -12.38 15.96
N ILE A 141 -3.15 -11.42 15.09
CA ILE A 141 -4.15 -10.39 15.37
C ILE A 141 -5.54 -10.98 15.13
N PHE A 142 -6.42 -10.84 16.12
CA PHE A 142 -7.83 -11.20 16.03
C PHE A 142 -8.68 -9.94 15.80
N ILE A 143 -9.48 -9.92 14.72
CA ILE A 143 -10.34 -8.79 14.36
C ILE A 143 -11.61 -9.25 13.64
N SER A 144 -12.74 -8.60 13.90
CA SER A 144 -14.00 -8.85 13.19
C SER A 144 -14.17 -7.85 12.03
N ILE A 145 -14.35 -8.31 10.80
CA ILE A 145 -14.55 -7.46 9.61
C ILE A 145 -15.88 -7.84 8.96
N GLY A 146 -16.78 -6.86 8.85
CA GLY A 146 -18.18 -7.11 8.50
C GLY A 146 -18.83 -8.06 9.49
N HIS A 147 -19.18 -9.27 9.01
CA HIS A 147 -19.87 -10.31 9.76
C HIS A 147 -18.98 -11.52 10.12
N ARG A 148 -17.65 -11.47 9.85
CA ARG A 148 -16.73 -12.59 10.06
C ARG A 148 -15.52 -12.19 10.90
N GLU A 149 -15.05 -13.12 11.72
CA GLU A 149 -13.80 -12.97 12.46
C GLU A 149 -12.61 -13.50 11.65
N PHE A 150 -11.47 -12.83 11.80
CA PHE A 150 -10.21 -13.15 11.13
C PHE A 150 -9.08 -13.24 12.15
N GLN A 151 -8.36 -14.37 12.12
CA GLN A 151 -7.06 -14.54 12.75
C GLN A 151 -5.98 -14.28 11.68
N ILE A 152 -5.15 -13.26 11.90
CA ILE A 152 -4.18 -12.77 10.91
C ILE A 152 -2.76 -12.88 11.50
N PRO A 153 -1.90 -13.76 10.97
CA PRO A 153 -0.48 -13.80 11.33
C PRO A 153 0.21 -12.45 11.10
N ARG A 154 1.03 -12.00 12.05
CA ARG A 154 1.69 -10.68 12.00
C ARG A 154 2.62 -10.52 10.80
N ASP A 155 3.29 -11.59 10.39
CA ASP A 155 4.26 -11.58 9.29
C ASP A 155 3.64 -11.12 7.96
N LEU A 156 2.33 -11.34 7.77
CA LEU A 156 1.58 -10.85 6.61
C LEU A 156 1.31 -9.33 6.66
N LEU A 157 1.38 -8.74 7.84
CA LEU A 157 1.08 -7.33 8.14
C LEU A 157 2.34 -6.50 8.44
N THR A 158 3.49 -7.13 8.70
CA THR A 158 4.77 -6.45 8.93
C THR A 158 5.62 -6.29 7.67
N SER A 159 5.19 -6.87 6.54
CA SER A 159 5.87 -6.77 5.24
C SER A 159 6.17 -5.30 4.84
N PRO A 160 7.41 -4.97 4.43
CA PRO A 160 7.83 -3.58 4.19
C PRO A 160 7.08 -2.90 3.03
N THR A 161 6.51 -3.68 2.10
CA THR A 161 5.70 -3.16 0.98
C THR A 161 4.31 -2.68 1.41
N ASN A 162 3.81 -3.18 2.54
CA ASN A 162 2.46 -2.94 3.04
C ASN A 162 2.45 -2.42 4.49
N SER A 163 3.59 -1.89 4.97
CA SER A 163 3.75 -1.30 6.30
C SER A 163 4.16 0.18 6.18
N PRO A 164 3.68 1.08 7.07
CA PRO A 164 2.66 0.86 8.08
C PRO A 164 1.26 0.74 7.46
N ASN A 165 0.42 -0.10 8.06
CA ASN A 165 -0.98 -0.31 7.70
C ASN A 165 -1.94 -0.07 8.88
N TYR A 166 -3.25 -0.15 8.63
CA TYR A 166 -4.30 0.00 9.64
C TYR A 166 -4.07 -0.90 10.87
N PHE A 167 -3.65 -2.15 10.67
CA PHE A 167 -3.46 -3.12 11.74
C PHE A 167 -2.19 -2.82 12.53
N SER A 168 -1.06 -2.55 11.88
CA SER A 168 0.18 -2.20 12.58
C SER A 168 0.04 -0.90 13.38
N LEU A 169 -0.66 0.11 12.84
CA LEU A 169 -0.91 1.38 13.51
C LEU A 169 -1.91 1.27 14.67
N GLY A 170 -3.05 0.63 14.42
CA GLY A 170 -4.10 0.43 15.43
C GLY A 170 -3.61 -0.46 16.58
N PHE A 171 -2.95 -1.58 16.25
CA PHE A 171 -2.40 -2.47 17.27
C PHE A 171 -1.26 -1.80 18.06
N ALA A 172 -0.37 -1.03 17.42
CA ALA A 172 0.59 -0.23 18.20
C ALA A 172 -0.11 0.75 19.15
N ALA A 173 -1.17 1.45 18.71
CA ALA A 173 -1.90 2.38 19.57
C ALA A 173 -2.58 1.70 20.79
N PHE A 174 -3.17 0.51 20.61
CA PHE A 174 -3.83 -0.25 21.70
C PHE A 174 -2.88 -0.99 22.63
N PHE A 175 -1.61 -1.22 22.25
CA PHE A 175 -0.73 -2.14 22.96
C PHE A 175 0.67 -1.57 23.33
N SER A 176 1.10 -0.42 22.79
CA SER A 176 2.46 0.11 23.00
C SER A 176 2.63 1.12 24.15
N ARG A 177 1.61 1.39 24.97
CA ARG A 177 1.66 2.35 26.09
C ARG A 177 1.16 1.73 27.40
N PRO A 178 2.04 1.20 28.27
CA PRO A 178 1.65 0.60 29.55
C PRO A 178 0.67 1.49 30.34
N ASP A 179 0.91 2.79 30.29
CA ASP A 179 0.19 3.86 30.99
C ASP A 179 -1.14 4.29 30.33
N ASN A 180 -1.41 3.93 29.06
CA ASN A 180 -2.61 4.40 28.33
C ASN A 180 -3.01 3.51 27.14
N MET A 181 -3.10 2.19 27.36
CA MET A 181 -3.48 1.20 26.34
C MET A 181 -4.96 1.19 25.93
N PHE A 182 -5.83 1.88 26.68
CA PHE A 182 -7.25 2.01 26.34
C PHE A 182 -7.67 3.49 26.36
N PRO A 183 -7.58 4.18 25.20
CA PRO A 183 -7.88 5.61 25.12
C PRO A 183 -9.30 5.92 25.64
N GLY A 184 -9.40 6.74 26.67
CA GLY A 184 -10.67 7.16 27.28
C GLY A 184 -11.21 6.25 28.40
N LEU A 185 -10.44 5.26 28.88
CA LEU A 185 -10.73 4.51 30.10
C LEU A 185 -9.67 4.79 31.16
N ASP A 186 -10.01 5.60 32.14
CA ASP A 186 -9.19 5.79 33.33
C ASP A 186 -9.26 4.52 34.20
N ARG A 187 -8.11 4.00 34.62
CA ARG A 187 -7.99 2.64 35.20
C ARG A 187 -7.63 2.60 36.67
N GLU A 188 -7.27 3.73 37.27
CA GLU A 188 -7.04 3.83 38.70
C GLU A 188 -8.32 3.47 39.47
N GLY A 189 -8.28 2.40 40.27
CA GLY A 189 -9.41 1.93 41.08
C GLY A 189 -10.42 0.99 40.39
N LEU A 190 -10.20 0.52 39.16
CA LEU A 190 -11.08 -0.48 38.54
C LEU A 190 -10.92 -1.88 39.15
N ILE A 191 -11.77 -2.20 40.12
CA ILE A 191 -11.87 -3.53 40.77
C ILE A 191 -12.22 -4.64 39.76
N ARG A 192 -13.00 -4.31 38.71
CA ARG A 192 -13.54 -5.27 37.72
C ARG A 192 -12.89 -5.09 36.34
N PRO A 193 -12.79 -6.15 35.52
CA PRO A 193 -12.30 -6.02 34.16
C PRO A 193 -13.26 -5.11 33.34
N PRO A 194 -12.75 -4.14 32.58
CA PRO A 194 -13.59 -3.39 31.65
C PRO A 194 -14.10 -4.32 30.53
N ALA A 195 -15.36 -4.13 30.13
CA ALA A 195 -16.00 -4.92 29.07
C ALA A 195 -15.50 -4.53 27.67
N ILE A 196 -14.23 -4.80 27.41
CA ILE A 196 -13.57 -4.56 26.12
C ILE A 196 -14.11 -5.57 25.12
N ARG A 197 -14.51 -5.08 23.94
CA ARG A 197 -14.85 -5.92 22.78
C ARG A 197 -13.64 -6.02 21.85
N PRO A 198 -13.47 -7.12 21.10
CA PRO A 198 -12.46 -7.21 20.06
C PRO A 198 -12.59 -6.04 19.06
N PRO A 199 -11.47 -5.61 18.45
CA PRO A 199 -11.52 -4.59 17.41
C PRO A 199 -12.41 -5.07 16.26
N SER A 200 -13.21 -4.16 15.68
CA SER A 200 -14.12 -4.50 14.59
C SER A 200 -14.28 -3.39 13.57
N VAL A 201 -14.46 -3.79 12.31
CA VAL A 201 -14.71 -2.92 11.16
C VAL A 201 -16.02 -3.36 10.49
N PRO A 202 -17.20 -2.90 10.98
CA PRO A 202 -18.49 -3.40 10.51
C PRO A 202 -18.84 -2.94 9.08
N ASN A 203 -18.35 -1.77 8.66
CA ASN A 203 -18.73 -1.13 7.39
C ASN A 203 -17.92 -1.62 6.17
N ARG A 204 -17.42 -2.87 6.20
CA ARG A 204 -16.59 -3.47 5.14
C ARG A 204 -17.01 -4.92 4.89
N SER A 205 -16.81 -5.39 3.65
CA SER A 205 -17.11 -6.78 3.31
C SER A 205 -16.03 -7.71 3.85
N ALA A 206 -16.47 -8.84 4.42
CA ALA A 206 -15.57 -9.90 4.83
C ALA A 206 -14.95 -10.62 3.63
N ASP A 207 -15.65 -10.67 2.49
CA ASP A 207 -15.23 -11.46 1.33
C ASP A 207 -14.20 -10.72 0.48
N THR A 208 -14.32 -9.40 0.35
CA THR A 208 -13.25 -8.56 -0.22
C THR A 208 -12.00 -8.64 0.63
N PHE A 209 -12.13 -8.54 1.97
CA PHE A 209 -10.99 -8.66 2.87
C PHE A 209 -10.34 -10.06 2.83
N ALA A 210 -11.12 -11.13 2.74
CA ALA A 210 -10.61 -12.49 2.56
C ALA A 210 -9.80 -12.62 1.25
N ALA A 211 -10.22 -11.94 0.17
CA ALA A 211 -9.44 -11.87 -1.07
C ALA A 211 -8.15 -11.05 -0.91
N LEU A 212 -8.18 -9.91 -0.19
CA LEU A 212 -6.96 -9.15 0.12
C LEU A 212 -5.95 -9.98 0.95
N LEU A 213 -6.42 -10.76 1.94
CA LEU A 213 -5.57 -11.68 2.70
C LEU A 213 -4.96 -12.80 1.82
N ARG A 214 -5.67 -13.27 0.78
CA ARG A 214 -5.10 -14.23 -0.18
C ARG A 214 -3.94 -13.60 -0.96
N LEU A 215 -4.09 -12.36 -1.43
CA LEU A 215 -3.03 -11.63 -2.13
C LEU A 215 -1.82 -11.35 -1.22
N LEU A 216 -2.04 -10.96 0.04
CA LEU A 216 -0.94 -10.77 1.01
C LEU A 216 -0.17 -12.08 1.31
N ARG A 217 -0.83 -13.24 1.17
CA ARG A 217 -0.20 -14.58 1.24
C ARG A 217 0.47 -15.01 -0.08
N GLY A 218 0.49 -14.16 -1.11
CA GLY A 218 1.06 -14.45 -2.43
C GLY A 218 0.17 -15.25 -3.37
N TYR A 219 -1.09 -15.55 -3.00
CA TYR A 219 -2.02 -16.25 -3.90
C TYR A 219 -2.68 -15.27 -4.88
N PRO A 220 -2.75 -15.59 -6.18
CA PRO A 220 -3.46 -14.75 -7.14
C PRO A 220 -4.97 -14.71 -6.82
N VAL A 221 -5.58 -13.56 -7.06
CA VAL A 221 -7.03 -13.36 -7.00
C VAL A 221 -7.54 -13.07 -8.40
N HIS A 222 -8.57 -13.81 -8.81
CA HIS A 222 -9.22 -13.60 -10.09
C HIS A 222 -10.13 -12.37 -10.03
N ILE A 223 -9.87 -11.39 -10.89
CA ILE A 223 -10.64 -10.15 -10.98
C ILE A 223 -11.78 -10.38 -11.97
N ARG A 224 -12.99 -10.61 -11.42
CA ARG A 224 -14.23 -10.90 -12.16
C ARG A 224 -14.61 -9.78 -13.12
N ASP A 225 -14.61 -8.54 -12.63
CA ASP A 225 -14.98 -7.33 -13.35
C ASP A 225 -14.26 -6.11 -12.75
N GLU A 226 -14.45 -4.94 -13.37
CA GLU A 226 -13.86 -3.69 -12.87
C GLU A 226 -14.52 -3.22 -11.57
N ALA A 227 -15.81 -3.52 -11.34
CA ALA A 227 -16.48 -3.19 -10.09
C ALA A 227 -15.81 -3.87 -8.88
N HIS A 228 -15.56 -5.18 -8.98
CA HIS A 228 -14.83 -5.96 -7.99
C HIS A 228 -13.39 -5.46 -7.81
N ARG A 229 -12.71 -5.02 -8.88
CA ARG A 229 -11.39 -4.37 -8.74
C ARG A 229 -11.48 -3.10 -7.90
N GLN A 230 -12.49 -2.26 -8.14
CA GLN A 230 -12.69 -1.02 -7.37
C GLN A 230 -13.07 -1.29 -5.91
N GLU A 231 -13.83 -2.35 -5.61
CA GLU A 231 -14.08 -2.79 -4.24
C GLU A 231 -12.79 -3.22 -3.52
N LEU A 232 -11.96 -4.04 -4.17
CA LEU A 232 -10.67 -4.46 -3.63
C LEU A 232 -9.73 -3.27 -3.42
N LEU A 233 -9.66 -2.32 -4.37
CA LEU A 233 -8.87 -1.10 -4.24
C LEU A 233 -9.36 -0.18 -3.11
N ARG A 234 -10.68 -0.01 -2.95
CA ARG A 234 -11.27 0.78 -1.87
C ARG A 234 -10.89 0.21 -0.50
N ASP A 235 -10.97 -1.10 -0.35
CA ASP A 235 -10.71 -1.75 0.94
C ASP A 235 -9.19 -1.85 1.19
N ALA A 236 -8.35 -2.09 0.18
CA ALA A 236 -6.89 -2.02 0.28
C ALA A 236 -6.39 -0.62 0.71
N ARG A 237 -6.98 0.45 0.15
CA ARG A 237 -6.74 1.84 0.56
C ARG A 237 -7.13 2.09 2.01
N TYR A 238 -8.30 1.60 2.43
CA TYR A 238 -8.81 1.74 3.80
C TYR A 238 -7.88 1.06 4.82
N PHE A 239 -7.37 -0.14 4.50
CA PHE A 239 -6.40 -0.84 5.35
C PHE A 239 -4.95 -0.35 5.18
N HIS A 240 -4.69 0.61 4.28
CA HIS A 240 -3.37 1.15 3.95
C HIS A 240 -2.35 0.12 3.42
N PHE A 241 -2.80 -0.90 2.71
CA PHE A 241 -1.93 -1.87 2.01
C PHE A 241 -1.41 -1.27 0.70
N LYS A 242 -0.37 -0.43 0.78
CA LYS A 242 0.15 0.37 -0.35
C LYS A 242 0.68 -0.47 -1.52
N GLY A 243 1.51 -1.49 -1.25
CA GLY A 243 1.99 -2.40 -2.29
C GLY A 243 0.85 -3.17 -2.94
N LEU A 244 -0.14 -3.59 -2.15
CA LEU A 244 -1.33 -4.28 -2.65
C LEU A 244 -2.21 -3.38 -3.54
N GLU A 245 -2.37 -2.10 -3.18
CA GLU A 245 -3.03 -1.10 -4.03
C GLU A 245 -2.34 -0.98 -5.40
N GLN A 246 -1.00 -0.90 -5.41
CA GLN A 246 -0.20 -0.79 -6.63
C GLN A 246 -0.22 -2.07 -7.49
N GLN A 247 -0.40 -3.25 -6.90
CA GLN A 247 -0.64 -4.50 -7.63
C GLN A 247 -2.05 -4.57 -8.26
N LEU A 248 -3.07 -4.06 -7.55
CA LEU A 248 -4.47 -4.11 -7.97
C LEU A 248 -4.85 -3.09 -9.05
N ILE A 249 -4.10 -1.99 -9.17
CA ILE A 249 -4.29 -0.96 -10.20
C ILE A 249 -4.24 -1.57 -11.62
N PRO A 250 -5.13 -1.17 -12.57
CA PRO A 250 -5.01 -1.58 -13.97
C PRO A 250 -3.70 -1.06 -14.58
N HIS A 251 -2.87 -1.97 -15.07
CA HIS A 251 -1.60 -1.69 -15.75
C HIS A 251 -1.29 -2.81 -16.76
N SER A 252 -0.41 -2.52 -17.72
CA SER A 252 0.20 -3.54 -18.59
C SER A 252 1.69 -3.26 -18.69
N ILE A 253 2.54 -4.24 -18.42
CA ILE A 253 4.00 -4.15 -18.59
C ILE A 253 4.39 -5.09 -19.73
N SER A 254 5.16 -4.58 -20.69
CA SER A 254 5.56 -5.32 -21.88
C SER A 254 6.88 -4.80 -22.45
N TYR A 255 7.72 -5.69 -22.95
CA TYR A 255 8.96 -5.32 -23.64
C TYR A 255 8.69 -4.99 -25.11
N ASN A 256 8.96 -3.74 -25.52
CA ASN A 256 8.85 -3.29 -26.89
C ASN A 256 10.14 -3.62 -27.66
N LEU A 257 10.14 -4.72 -28.41
CA LEU A 257 11.26 -5.18 -29.24
C LEU A 257 11.73 -4.15 -30.28
N MET A 258 10.82 -3.35 -30.84
CA MET A 258 11.16 -2.35 -31.88
C MET A 258 11.94 -1.16 -31.31
N ARG A 259 11.82 -0.91 -30.01
CA ARG A 259 12.52 0.18 -29.29
C ARG A 259 13.53 -0.33 -28.26
N GLN A 260 13.62 -1.64 -28.08
CA GLN A 260 14.45 -2.34 -27.11
C GLN A 260 14.28 -1.86 -25.66
N ARG A 261 13.04 -1.49 -25.27
CA ARG A 261 12.70 -0.93 -23.95
C ARG A 261 11.52 -1.65 -23.30
N ASP A 262 11.56 -1.77 -21.98
CA ASP A 262 10.37 -2.07 -21.19
C ASP A 262 9.41 -0.87 -21.22
N GLU A 263 8.14 -1.11 -21.50
CA GLU A 263 7.07 -0.10 -21.46
C GLU A 263 6.01 -0.48 -20.41
N ILE A 264 5.46 0.52 -19.70
CA ILE A 264 4.33 0.37 -18.79
C ILE A 264 3.17 1.27 -19.21
N VAL A 265 2.03 0.65 -19.51
CA VAL A 265 0.76 1.33 -19.77
C VAL A 265 0.03 1.56 -18.45
N LEU A 266 -0.25 2.81 -18.13
CA LEU A 266 -0.91 3.21 -16.88
C LEU A 266 -1.81 4.43 -17.08
N ARG A 267 -2.98 4.44 -16.43
CA ARG A 267 -3.89 5.59 -16.47
C ARG A 267 -3.41 6.76 -15.60
N LEU A 268 -3.64 7.98 -16.07
CA LEU A 268 -3.25 9.22 -15.38
C LEU A 268 -3.75 9.31 -13.93
N GLU A 269 -4.93 8.78 -13.61
CA GLU A 269 -5.44 8.82 -12.23
C GLU A 269 -4.62 7.98 -11.23
N ASN A 270 -3.84 7.02 -11.72
CA ASN A 270 -3.08 6.04 -10.94
C ASN A 270 -1.57 6.35 -10.84
N VAL A 271 -1.06 7.37 -11.55
CA VAL A 271 0.36 7.77 -11.52
C VAL A 271 0.72 8.41 -10.18
N GLN A 272 1.69 7.84 -9.46
CA GLN A 272 2.21 8.41 -8.20
C GLN A 272 3.54 9.15 -8.40
N LYS A 273 3.68 10.35 -7.81
CA LYS A 273 4.88 11.20 -7.91
C LYS A 273 6.21 10.51 -7.54
N SER A 274 6.17 9.50 -6.68
CA SER A 274 7.32 8.72 -6.23
C SER A 274 7.85 7.76 -7.30
N GLY A 275 6.97 7.25 -8.17
CA GLY A 275 7.32 6.31 -9.24
C GLY A 275 7.90 6.96 -10.50
N VAL A 276 7.77 8.29 -10.65
CA VAL A 276 8.23 9.03 -11.83
C VAL A 276 9.75 9.21 -11.81
N SER A 277 10.40 8.78 -12.89
CA SER A 277 11.81 9.00 -13.19
C SER A 277 11.99 9.50 -14.64
N ILE A 278 13.21 9.92 -14.99
CA ILE A 278 13.54 10.46 -16.31
C ILE A 278 14.79 9.75 -16.80
N ALA A 279 14.72 9.15 -17.99
CA ALA A 279 15.84 8.47 -18.65
C ALA A 279 16.27 9.29 -19.88
N ARG A 280 17.57 9.57 -20.02
CA ARG A 280 18.08 10.34 -21.17
C ARG A 280 18.29 9.44 -22.38
N ASP A 281 18.00 9.94 -23.58
CA ASP A 281 18.37 9.22 -24.80
C ASP A 281 19.91 9.19 -24.91
N GLY A 282 20.49 7.99 -24.87
CA GLY A 282 21.93 7.77 -24.95
C GLY A 282 22.55 7.04 -23.75
N GLU A 283 21.81 6.75 -22.67
CA GLU A 283 22.32 6.01 -21.50
C GLU A 283 22.25 4.47 -21.65
N ALA A 284 22.16 3.97 -22.89
CA ALA A 284 22.46 2.56 -23.19
C ALA A 284 23.98 2.33 -23.12
N GLU A 285 24.39 1.09 -22.80
CA GLU A 285 25.76 0.71 -22.42
C GLU A 285 26.90 1.39 -23.19
N PRO A 286 28.01 1.78 -22.51
CA PRO A 286 29.13 2.48 -23.14
C PRO A 286 29.91 1.57 -24.10
N GLN A 287 29.47 1.49 -25.35
CA GLN A 287 30.28 0.95 -26.43
C GLN A 287 31.42 1.92 -26.76
N PRO A 288 32.69 1.48 -26.74
CA PRO A 288 33.82 2.33 -27.11
C PRO A 288 33.85 2.54 -28.63
N GLN A 289 33.34 3.70 -29.09
CA GLN A 289 33.50 4.15 -30.48
C GLN A 289 34.48 5.35 -30.58
N PRO A 290 35.17 5.52 -31.72
CA PRO A 290 36.36 6.38 -31.79
C PRO A 290 36.06 7.87 -31.82
N GLN A 291 36.97 8.68 -31.26
CA GLN A 291 36.86 10.13 -31.13
C GLN A 291 37.07 10.89 -32.46
N TYR A 292 36.09 10.90 -33.37
CA TYR A 292 36.10 11.84 -34.50
C TYR A 292 34.70 12.35 -34.89
N GLN A 293 34.18 13.32 -34.11
CA GLN A 293 33.48 14.53 -34.61
C GLN A 293 33.09 15.42 -33.42
N GLN A 294 33.51 16.69 -33.44
CA GLN A 294 33.15 17.68 -32.44
C GLN A 294 31.92 18.50 -32.88
N GLN A 295 31.19 19.05 -31.92
CA GLN A 295 30.27 20.18 -32.08
C GLN A 295 29.07 19.96 -33.03
N HIS A 296 28.18 19.04 -32.66
CA HIS A 296 26.76 19.36 -32.70
C HIS A 296 26.28 19.56 -31.27
N GLN A 297 25.54 20.64 -31.01
CA GLN A 297 24.82 20.78 -29.74
C GLN A 297 23.73 19.70 -29.71
N HIS A 298 23.97 18.60 -29.00
CA HIS A 298 22.96 17.56 -28.86
C HIS A 298 21.73 18.17 -28.17
N ALA A 299 20.65 18.32 -28.94
CA ALA A 299 19.36 18.74 -28.40
C ALA A 299 19.00 17.77 -27.27
N PHE A 300 18.69 18.31 -26.10
CA PHE A 300 18.33 17.49 -24.95
C PHE A 300 17.10 16.66 -25.33
N ALA A 301 17.19 15.34 -25.14
CA ALA A 301 16.09 14.41 -25.37
C ALA A 301 16.06 13.39 -24.22
N ALA A 302 14.91 13.27 -23.56
CA ALA A 302 14.70 12.31 -22.48
C ALA A 302 13.26 11.81 -22.48
N TRP A 303 13.04 10.64 -21.88
CA TRP A 303 11.74 10.01 -21.75
C TRP A 303 11.37 9.90 -20.27
N VAL A 304 10.07 10.03 -19.98
CA VAL A 304 9.56 9.80 -18.63
C VAL A 304 9.34 8.31 -18.44
N ASN A 305 9.95 7.75 -17.40
CA ASN A 305 9.77 6.37 -17.01
C ASN A 305 8.98 6.31 -15.69
N TYR A 306 8.41 5.14 -15.42
CA TYR A 306 7.61 4.88 -14.24
C TYR A 306 7.89 3.49 -13.64
N ALA A 307 8.07 3.45 -12.33
CA ALA A 307 8.03 2.22 -11.53
C ALA A 307 6.87 2.35 -10.54
N ARG A 308 5.99 1.34 -10.41
CA ARG A 308 4.95 1.35 -9.37
C ARG A 308 5.61 1.27 -8.00
N PRO A 309 5.39 2.25 -7.10
CA PRO A 309 5.98 2.26 -5.78
C PRO A 309 5.68 0.96 -5.01
N TYR A 310 6.65 0.47 -4.24
CA TYR A 310 6.55 -0.75 -3.42
C TYR A 310 6.35 -2.08 -4.19
N VAL A 311 6.37 -2.06 -5.53
CA VAL A 311 6.10 -3.26 -6.36
C VAL A 311 7.14 -3.47 -7.45
N ASP A 312 7.52 -2.43 -8.19
CA ASP A 312 8.48 -2.54 -9.30
C ASP A 312 9.89 -2.11 -8.88
N ASP A 313 10.89 -2.96 -9.11
CA ASP A 313 12.31 -2.66 -8.83
C ASP A 313 12.95 -1.76 -9.90
N ARG A 314 12.41 -1.75 -11.13
CA ARG A 314 12.97 -1.05 -12.29
C ARG A 314 11.92 -0.18 -12.98
N PRO A 315 12.27 1.05 -13.43
CA PRO A 315 11.34 1.94 -14.11
C PRO A 315 11.28 1.64 -15.62
N ALA A 316 10.08 1.35 -16.12
CA ALA A 316 9.78 1.16 -17.55
C ALA A 316 9.33 2.47 -18.20
N GLU A 317 9.43 2.62 -19.52
CA GLU A 317 8.98 3.83 -20.22
C GLU A 317 7.46 4.01 -20.09
N LEU A 318 7.00 5.21 -19.69
CA LEU A 318 5.61 5.45 -19.34
C LEU A 318 4.75 5.71 -20.59
N VAL A 319 3.77 4.82 -20.82
CA VAL A 319 2.66 5.04 -21.74
C VAL A 319 1.43 5.46 -20.92
N LEU A 320 1.14 6.75 -20.92
CA LEU A 320 0.09 7.38 -20.15
C LEU A 320 -1.27 7.28 -20.87
N GLU A 321 -2.22 6.57 -20.27
CA GLU A 321 -3.61 6.52 -20.74
C GLU A 321 -4.43 7.67 -20.13
N ILE A 322 -5.06 8.48 -20.99
CA ILE A 322 -5.98 9.57 -20.64
C ILE A 322 -7.31 9.32 -21.34
N GLY A 323 -8.39 9.16 -20.58
CA GLY A 323 -9.74 8.90 -21.09
C GLY A 323 -10.78 9.95 -20.71
N GLY A 324 -12.03 9.64 -21.04
CA GLY A 324 -13.21 10.35 -20.54
C GLY A 324 -13.54 11.66 -21.26
N GLU A 325 -13.13 11.82 -22.53
CA GLU A 325 -13.40 13.01 -23.36
C GLU A 325 -12.87 14.32 -22.74
N THR A 326 -11.81 14.23 -21.92
CA THR A 326 -11.22 15.37 -21.17
C THR A 326 -10.02 16.04 -21.88
N THR A 327 -9.73 15.65 -23.11
CA THR A 327 -8.61 16.16 -23.91
C THR A 327 -9.13 16.60 -25.28
N ARG A 328 -8.79 17.83 -25.69
CA ARG A 328 -9.01 18.35 -27.05
C ARG A 328 -7.66 18.57 -27.71
N VAL A 329 -7.48 18.11 -28.94
CA VAL A 329 -6.30 18.43 -29.76
C VAL A 329 -6.70 19.49 -30.77
N HIS A 330 -5.95 20.58 -30.82
CA HIS A 330 -6.07 21.67 -31.78
C HIS A 330 -4.98 21.54 -32.85
N PHE A 331 -5.34 21.64 -34.12
CA PHE A 331 -4.40 21.56 -35.25
C PHE A 331 -4.16 22.95 -35.82
N GLY A 332 -3.06 23.57 -35.37
CA GLY A 332 -2.62 24.89 -35.84
C GLY A 332 -1.34 24.83 -36.70
N PRO A 333 -0.86 25.98 -37.19
CA PRO A 333 0.34 26.06 -38.04
C PRO A 333 1.64 25.61 -37.36
N ASP A 334 1.72 25.67 -36.02
CA ASP A 334 2.87 25.19 -35.23
C ASP A 334 2.86 23.66 -34.99
N GLY A 335 1.91 22.95 -35.57
CA GLY A 335 1.59 21.55 -35.29
C GLY A 335 0.52 21.36 -34.21
N PRO A 336 0.16 20.11 -33.89
CA PRO A 336 -0.94 19.80 -32.98
C PRO A 336 -0.59 20.12 -31.51
N ARG A 337 -1.57 20.62 -30.75
CA ARG A 337 -1.44 20.90 -29.31
C ARG A 337 -2.67 20.44 -28.52
N ALA A 338 -2.44 19.91 -27.32
CA ALA A 338 -3.48 19.37 -26.44
C ALA A 338 -3.91 20.37 -25.35
N GLU A 339 -5.22 20.57 -25.24
CA GLU A 339 -5.92 21.26 -24.16
C GLU A 339 -6.58 20.22 -23.23
N PHE A 340 -6.44 20.41 -21.92
CA PHE A 340 -7.00 19.52 -20.90
C PHE A 340 -8.12 20.19 -20.10
N PHE A 341 -9.14 19.42 -19.74
CA PHE A 341 -10.31 19.89 -19.01
C PHE A 341 -10.52 19.15 -17.69
N ARG A 342 -11.34 19.74 -16.80
CA ARG A 342 -11.73 19.15 -15.50
C ARG A 342 -10.49 18.75 -14.67
N ASP A 343 -10.61 17.72 -13.85
CA ASP A 343 -9.54 17.17 -13.02
C ASP A 343 -8.31 16.72 -13.83
N THR A 344 -8.47 16.38 -15.11
CA THR A 344 -7.36 16.02 -16.02
C THR A 344 -6.37 17.18 -16.16
N LYS A 345 -6.84 18.44 -16.30
CA LYS A 345 -5.94 19.61 -16.33
C LYS A 345 -5.07 19.69 -15.08
N ALA A 346 -5.68 19.55 -13.91
CA ALA A 346 -4.98 19.60 -12.62
C ALA A 346 -4.03 18.41 -12.40
N ARG A 347 -4.35 17.22 -12.94
CA ARG A 347 -3.49 16.03 -12.87
C ARG A 347 -2.29 16.10 -13.82
N VAL A 348 -2.49 16.52 -15.07
CA VAL A 348 -1.41 16.74 -16.04
C VAL A 348 -0.46 17.83 -15.55
N ALA A 349 -0.97 18.95 -15.03
CA ALA A 349 -0.14 20.01 -14.48
C ALA A 349 0.74 19.53 -13.30
N LYS A 350 0.17 18.77 -12.35
CA LYS A 350 0.94 18.16 -11.25
C LYS A 350 1.98 17.14 -11.74
N LEU A 351 1.70 16.40 -12.81
CA LEU A 351 2.67 15.50 -13.42
C LEU A 351 3.84 16.27 -14.03
N LEU A 352 3.55 17.35 -14.77
CA LEU A 352 4.57 18.25 -15.32
C LEU A 352 5.38 18.97 -14.22
N GLU A 353 4.75 19.38 -13.12
CA GLU A 353 5.43 19.93 -11.94
C GLU A 353 6.40 18.92 -11.29
N VAL A 354 5.99 17.65 -11.16
CA VAL A 354 6.87 16.57 -10.68
C VAL A 354 8.05 16.35 -11.64
N ILE A 355 7.80 16.33 -12.96
CA ILE A 355 8.85 16.18 -13.97
C ILE A 355 9.82 17.38 -13.92
N ALA A 356 9.31 18.61 -13.83
CA ALA A 356 10.13 19.82 -13.70
C ALA A 356 11.02 19.77 -12.44
N THR A 357 10.46 19.29 -11.33
CA THR A 357 11.20 19.07 -10.07
C THR A 357 12.30 18.03 -10.24
N LYS A 358 12.05 16.94 -10.97
CA LYS A 358 13.03 15.89 -11.29
C LYS A 358 14.13 16.35 -12.26
N LEU A 359 13.84 17.36 -13.09
CA LEU A 359 14.82 18.06 -13.93
C LEU A 359 15.57 19.18 -13.20
N SER A 360 15.28 19.44 -11.92
CA SER A 360 15.80 20.58 -11.15
C SER A 360 15.52 21.96 -11.78
N LEU A 361 14.39 22.10 -12.49
CA LEU A 361 13.94 23.38 -13.03
C LEU A 361 13.38 24.29 -11.92
N PRO A 362 13.42 25.62 -12.08
CA PRO A 362 12.85 26.55 -11.09
C PRO A 362 11.36 26.29 -10.83
N PRO A 363 10.90 26.28 -9.57
CA PRO A 363 9.49 26.08 -9.25
C PRO A 363 8.65 27.28 -9.72
N THR A 364 7.53 27.03 -10.39
CA THR A 364 6.62 28.08 -10.90
C THR A 364 5.76 28.71 -9.81
N THR A 365 5.59 28.04 -8.66
CA THR A 365 4.86 28.58 -7.51
C THR A 365 5.82 29.19 -6.48
N GLN A 366 5.96 30.51 -6.48
CA GLN A 366 6.66 31.21 -5.39
C GLN A 366 5.72 31.39 -4.19
N PRO A 367 6.23 31.32 -2.94
CA PRO A 367 5.44 31.62 -1.76
C PRO A 367 5.05 33.11 -1.73
N LEU A 368 3.84 33.41 -1.24
CA LEU A 368 3.18 34.71 -1.38
C LEU A 368 4.06 35.92 -0.97
N GLY A 369 4.89 35.76 0.06
CA GLY A 369 5.79 36.81 0.55
C GLY A 369 6.93 37.19 -0.42
N LEU A 370 7.36 36.28 -1.30
CA LEU A 370 8.33 36.59 -2.36
C LEU A 370 7.68 37.35 -3.52
N LEU A 371 6.38 37.11 -3.75
CA LEU A 371 5.61 37.71 -4.83
C LEU A 371 5.36 39.22 -4.63
N MET A 372 5.18 39.63 -3.36
CA MET A 372 5.04 41.05 -3.01
C MET A 372 6.34 41.84 -3.18
N ALA A 373 7.50 41.17 -3.12
CA ALA A 373 8.80 41.79 -3.37
C ALA A 373 9.14 41.93 -4.88
N THR A 374 8.37 41.30 -5.78
CA THR A 374 8.72 41.14 -7.21
C THR A 374 7.73 41.72 -8.22
N GLY A 375 6.71 42.49 -7.78
CA GLY A 375 5.98 43.39 -8.70
C GLY A 375 4.44 43.35 -8.70
N GLY A 376 3.79 42.62 -7.80
CA GLY A 376 2.32 42.67 -7.65
C GLY A 376 1.55 41.92 -8.76
N ALA A 377 0.36 42.40 -9.14
CA ALA A 377 -0.58 41.60 -9.93
C ALA A 377 -0.08 41.18 -11.34
N GLY A 378 0.88 41.91 -11.91
CA GLY A 378 1.52 41.55 -13.19
C GLY A 378 2.57 40.42 -13.07
N SER A 379 3.01 40.09 -11.85
CA SER A 379 3.90 38.96 -11.54
C SER A 379 3.17 37.80 -10.84
N GLN A 380 1.84 37.69 -11.03
CA GLN A 380 1.10 36.50 -10.61
C GLN A 380 1.73 35.24 -11.23
N PRO A 381 1.96 34.19 -10.42
CA PRO A 381 2.43 32.93 -10.96
C PRO A 381 1.29 32.39 -11.82
N ALA A 382 1.62 31.97 -13.03
CA ALA A 382 0.61 31.55 -13.98
C ALA A 382 -0.21 30.38 -13.38
N THR A 383 -1.51 30.37 -13.67
CA THR A 383 -2.48 29.39 -13.16
C THR A 383 -2.01 27.95 -13.38
N PRO A 384 -2.60 26.94 -12.70
CA PRO A 384 -2.20 25.52 -12.82
C PRO A 384 -2.42 24.86 -14.21
N GLY A 385 -2.40 25.63 -15.31
CA GLY A 385 -2.11 25.16 -16.67
C GLY A 385 -0.70 25.50 -17.17
N ASN A 386 0.01 26.46 -16.54
CA ASN A 386 1.27 27.01 -17.03
C ASN A 386 2.44 26.56 -16.15
N THR A 387 3.06 25.44 -16.54
CA THR A 387 4.24 24.86 -15.86
C THR A 387 5.51 25.25 -16.63
N PRO A 388 6.74 25.09 -16.11
CA PRO A 388 7.92 25.47 -16.88
C PRO A 388 8.22 24.47 -18.01
N LEU A 389 7.35 23.48 -18.24
CA LEU A 389 7.42 22.50 -19.32
C LEU A 389 6.25 22.63 -20.32
N SER A 390 5.28 23.52 -20.07
CA SER A 390 4.10 23.73 -20.93
C SER A 390 3.44 25.09 -20.69
N ASP A 391 3.15 25.80 -21.78
CA ASP A 391 2.12 26.85 -21.81
C ASP A 391 0.70 26.21 -21.66
N ASP A 392 -0.38 27.00 -21.75
CA ASP A 392 -1.76 26.50 -21.60
C ASP A 392 -2.18 25.36 -22.57
N LEU A 393 -1.41 25.12 -23.65
CA LEU A 393 -1.58 24.01 -24.59
C LEU A 393 -0.27 23.18 -24.70
N VAL A 394 -0.32 21.90 -24.33
CA VAL A 394 0.83 20.98 -24.38
C VAL A 394 1.12 20.58 -25.84
N ARG A 395 2.39 20.58 -26.28
CA ARG A 395 2.73 20.13 -27.65
C ARG A 395 2.43 18.63 -27.83
N VAL A 396 1.85 18.28 -28.97
CA VAL A 396 1.58 16.89 -29.39
C VAL A 396 2.47 16.53 -30.57
N THR A 397 2.80 15.25 -30.73
CA THR A 397 3.40 14.71 -31.96
C THR A 397 2.67 13.43 -32.36
N LEU A 398 2.17 13.40 -33.60
CA LEU A 398 1.58 12.22 -34.21
C LEU A 398 2.67 11.52 -35.03
N GLY A 399 3.29 10.49 -34.46
CA GLY A 399 4.31 9.69 -35.15
C GLY A 399 3.72 8.79 -36.23
N PRO A 400 4.53 8.30 -37.19
CA PRO A 400 4.07 7.37 -38.22
C PRO A 400 3.67 5.98 -37.65
N ASP A 401 4.08 5.69 -36.42
CA ASP A 401 3.73 4.51 -35.62
C ASP A 401 2.45 4.68 -34.78
N ALA A 402 1.84 5.87 -34.76
CA ALA A 402 0.66 6.16 -33.94
C ALA A 402 -0.63 5.56 -34.53
N ALA A 403 -1.33 4.73 -33.76
CA ALA A 403 -2.61 4.15 -34.15
C ALA A 403 -3.76 5.14 -33.90
N VAL A 404 -4.13 5.94 -34.91
CA VAL A 404 -5.17 6.99 -34.81
C VAL A 404 -6.49 6.55 -35.44
N VAL A 405 -7.59 6.68 -34.69
CA VAL A 405 -8.96 6.46 -35.14
C VAL A 405 -9.77 7.73 -34.89
N VAL A 406 -10.43 8.24 -35.93
CA VAL A 406 -11.32 9.42 -35.85
C VAL A 406 -12.70 9.04 -36.37
N ASP A 407 -13.74 9.33 -35.59
CA ASP A 407 -15.15 8.99 -35.88
C ASP A 407 -15.35 7.51 -36.28
N GLY A 408 -14.60 6.61 -35.63
CA GLY A 408 -14.62 5.16 -35.87
C GLY A 408 -13.88 4.69 -37.12
N LYS A 409 -13.17 5.56 -37.83
CA LYS A 409 -12.36 5.22 -39.02
C LYS A 409 -10.87 5.37 -38.73
N PRO A 410 -10.02 4.39 -39.10
CA PRO A 410 -8.58 4.54 -38.97
C PRO A 410 -8.08 5.62 -39.93
N LEU A 411 -7.23 6.52 -39.43
CA LEU A 411 -6.55 7.52 -40.25
C LEU A 411 -5.31 6.86 -40.87
N SER A 412 -5.21 6.85 -42.20
CA SER A 412 -4.03 6.28 -42.88
C SER A 412 -2.88 7.27 -42.83
N THR A 413 -1.67 6.79 -42.54
CA THR A 413 -0.46 7.60 -42.27
C THR A 413 -0.16 8.61 -43.38
N SER A 414 -0.50 8.26 -44.64
CA SER A 414 -0.36 9.11 -45.83
C SER A 414 -1.16 10.43 -45.82
N GLN A 415 -1.98 10.68 -44.81
CA GLN A 415 -2.70 11.95 -44.61
C GLN A 415 -2.04 12.86 -43.56
N VAL A 416 -1.05 12.37 -42.81
CA VAL A 416 -0.36 13.11 -41.75
C VAL A 416 0.86 13.87 -42.30
N ASP A 417 1.46 13.40 -43.40
CA ASP A 417 2.69 13.95 -44.01
C ASP A 417 2.54 15.36 -44.61
N VAL A 418 1.33 15.94 -44.64
CA VAL A 418 1.05 17.24 -45.29
C VAL A 418 1.52 18.45 -44.46
N VAL A 419 1.95 18.24 -43.20
CA VAL A 419 2.34 19.33 -42.28
C VAL A 419 3.83 19.39 -41.91
N ASP A 420 4.68 18.43 -42.34
CA ASP A 420 6.11 18.40 -41.99
C ASP A 420 7.06 18.51 -43.22
N ALA A 421 6.50 18.76 -44.40
CA ALA A 421 7.23 18.80 -45.68
C ALA A 421 7.35 20.24 -46.27
N ALA A 422 7.55 21.23 -45.40
CA ALA A 422 7.70 22.64 -45.77
C ALA A 422 9.15 23.17 -45.68
N ASP A 423 10.14 22.31 -45.97
CA ASP A 423 11.49 22.74 -46.35
C ASP A 423 12.19 21.63 -47.16
N VAL A 424 12.30 21.84 -48.48
CA VAL A 424 13.42 21.52 -49.40
C VAL A 424 12.92 21.47 -50.86
N ALA A 425 13.47 22.39 -51.67
CA ALA A 425 13.57 22.40 -53.13
C ALA A 425 12.30 22.42 -54.01
N ALA A 426 12.25 23.42 -54.90
CA ALA A 426 11.31 23.49 -56.03
C ALA A 426 11.90 22.89 -57.30
N ALA A 427 11.08 22.22 -58.12
CA ALA A 427 10.99 22.32 -59.59
C ALA A 427 10.37 21.06 -60.25
N ALA A 428 9.84 21.25 -61.48
CA ALA A 428 9.45 20.23 -62.47
C ALA A 428 8.15 19.43 -62.23
N ASP A 429 7.04 20.08 -62.58
CA ASP A 429 5.99 19.60 -63.52
C ASP A 429 5.60 18.11 -63.53
N ALA A 430 4.35 17.83 -63.13
CA ALA A 430 3.60 16.67 -63.59
C ALA A 430 2.10 16.98 -63.70
N SER A 431 1.58 16.88 -64.91
CA SER A 431 0.15 17.02 -65.21
C SER A 431 -0.72 15.87 -64.64
N GLN A 432 -2.02 16.15 -64.50
CA GLN A 432 -3.17 15.24 -64.34
C GLN A 432 -3.63 14.82 -62.92
N GLY A 433 -4.72 15.47 -62.48
CA GLY A 433 -5.96 14.70 -62.29
C GLY A 433 -6.42 14.33 -60.87
N LEU A 434 -6.83 15.32 -60.06
CA LEU A 434 -7.64 15.06 -58.86
C LEU A 434 -8.92 15.92 -58.82
N ARG A 435 -10.01 15.27 -58.38
CA ARG A 435 -11.38 15.79 -58.47
C ARG A 435 -11.61 16.95 -57.49
N LYS A 436 -11.81 18.14 -58.05
CA LYS A 436 -12.13 19.42 -57.39
C LYS A 436 -13.31 19.28 -56.41
N ARG A 437 -13.03 19.18 -55.10
CA ARG A 437 -14.04 19.48 -54.08
C ARG A 437 -14.41 20.96 -54.17
N ARG A 438 -15.71 21.26 -54.09
CA ARG A 438 -16.28 22.59 -54.26
C ARG A 438 -15.82 23.49 -53.11
N ARG A 439 -14.99 24.49 -53.41
CA ARG A 439 -14.61 25.57 -52.49
C ARG A 439 -15.85 26.40 -52.17
N THR A 440 -16.43 26.21 -50.99
CA THR A 440 -17.23 27.23 -50.31
C THR A 440 -16.31 28.02 -49.40
N ASP A 441 -16.39 29.33 -49.54
CA ASP A 441 -15.62 30.31 -48.80
C ASP A 441 -16.31 30.50 -47.44
N ASP A 442 -15.68 30.00 -46.38
CA ASP A 442 -16.01 30.30 -44.99
C ASP A 442 -14.72 30.09 -44.17
N GLY A 443 -14.59 30.82 -43.06
CA GLY A 443 -13.30 30.98 -42.36
C GLY A 443 -12.61 29.66 -42.01
N ALA A 444 -11.26 29.66 -42.03
CA ALA A 444 -10.44 28.51 -41.64
C ALA A 444 -10.80 28.06 -40.22
N ALA A 445 -11.65 27.04 -40.13
CA ALA A 445 -11.99 26.41 -38.88
C ALA A 445 -10.77 25.64 -38.39
N ASP A 446 -10.21 26.02 -37.24
CA ASP A 446 -9.20 25.24 -36.54
C ASP A 446 -9.74 23.80 -36.41
N GLU A 447 -9.07 22.85 -37.07
CA GLU A 447 -9.46 21.46 -36.96
C GLU A 447 -9.20 21.05 -35.50
N THR A 448 -10.24 20.50 -34.85
CA THR A 448 -10.16 20.10 -33.45
C THR A 448 -10.72 18.70 -33.26
N TRP A 449 -9.99 17.88 -32.51
CA TRP A 449 -10.41 16.51 -32.18
C TRP A 449 -10.69 16.41 -30.68
N ILE A 450 -11.82 15.81 -30.30
CA ILE A 450 -12.11 15.45 -28.92
C ILE A 450 -11.65 14.00 -28.71
N VAL A 451 -10.63 13.79 -27.88
CA VAL A 451 -10.06 12.47 -27.63
C VAL A 451 -10.90 11.75 -26.57
N LYS A 452 -11.55 10.65 -26.96
CA LYS A 452 -12.28 9.76 -26.05
C LYS A 452 -11.32 9.05 -25.11
N THR A 453 -10.29 8.44 -25.69
CA THR A 453 -9.19 7.76 -25.01
C THR A 453 -7.92 7.89 -25.85
N GLY A 454 -6.83 8.34 -25.22
CA GLY A 454 -5.51 8.45 -25.84
C GLY A 454 -4.43 7.83 -24.95
N GLN A 455 -3.48 7.15 -25.57
CA GLN A 455 -2.27 6.62 -24.95
C GLN A 455 -1.07 7.41 -25.47
N TRP A 456 -0.28 7.98 -24.56
CA TRP A 456 0.75 8.98 -24.84
C TRP A 456 2.06 8.61 -24.17
N ARG A 457 3.17 8.61 -24.91
CA ARG A 457 4.52 8.64 -24.32
C ARG A 457 4.90 10.08 -24.03
N LEU A 458 5.62 10.30 -22.94
CA LEU A 458 6.06 11.63 -22.52
C LEU A 458 7.52 11.83 -22.91
N ARG A 459 7.78 12.71 -23.87
CA ARG A 459 9.12 13.08 -24.31
C ARG A 459 9.47 14.49 -23.82
N LEU A 460 10.65 14.65 -23.27
CA LEU A 460 11.22 15.92 -22.85
C LEU A 460 12.24 16.33 -23.89
N GLN A 461 12.13 17.55 -24.41
CA GLN A 461 13.05 18.05 -25.44
C GLN A 461 13.44 19.52 -25.22
N SER A 462 14.56 19.95 -25.78
CA SER A 462 14.92 21.37 -25.84
C SER A 462 13.82 22.18 -26.53
N SER A 463 13.26 23.20 -25.86
CA SER A 463 12.23 24.05 -26.47
C SER A 463 12.86 24.98 -27.50
N LYS A 464 12.21 25.10 -28.67
CA LYS A 464 12.62 26.01 -29.75
C LYS A 464 12.06 27.44 -29.61
N SER A 465 11.05 27.65 -28.77
CA SER A 465 10.28 28.92 -28.74
C SER A 465 9.60 29.24 -27.38
N GLY A 466 9.80 28.44 -26.34
CA GLY A 466 9.15 28.63 -25.03
C GLY A 466 9.90 29.53 -24.05
N LYS A 467 9.25 29.87 -22.94
CA LYS A 467 9.84 30.59 -21.78
C LYS A 467 10.87 29.77 -20.98
N SER A 468 11.06 28.51 -21.35
CA SER A 468 11.90 27.52 -20.68
C SER A 468 12.80 26.84 -21.70
N SER A 469 13.99 26.39 -21.28
CA SER A 469 14.92 25.66 -22.14
C SER A 469 14.46 24.25 -22.48
N VAL A 470 13.45 23.71 -21.79
CA VAL A 470 12.90 22.36 -21.98
C VAL A 470 11.36 22.43 -22.08
N GLU A 471 10.78 21.70 -23.02
CA GLU A 471 9.34 21.46 -23.15
C GLU A 471 9.00 19.97 -23.00
N CYS A 472 7.78 19.66 -22.57
CA CYS A 472 7.24 18.31 -22.55
C CYS A 472 6.29 18.11 -23.74
N VAL A 473 6.43 17.00 -24.45
CA VAL A 473 5.71 16.64 -25.66
C VAL A 473 4.98 15.32 -25.47
N LEU A 474 3.71 15.29 -25.84
CA LEU A 474 2.89 14.08 -25.88
C LEU A 474 3.06 13.39 -27.23
N VAL A 475 3.83 12.30 -27.25
CA VAL A 475 3.99 11.46 -28.44
C VAL A 475 2.85 10.44 -28.46
N ALA A 476 2.01 10.49 -29.48
CA ALA A 476 0.86 9.61 -29.61
C ALA A 476 1.28 8.16 -29.83
N VAL A 477 0.67 7.23 -29.09
CA VAL A 477 0.79 5.78 -29.31
C VAL A 477 -0.49 5.24 -29.92
N ARG A 478 -1.63 5.60 -29.32
CA ARG A 478 -2.97 5.23 -29.80
C ARG A 478 -3.97 6.32 -29.43
N ILE A 479 -4.81 6.73 -30.37
CA ILE A 479 -5.84 7.75 -30.16
C ILE A 479 -7.18 7.23 -30.72
N ASP A 480 -8.23 7.26 -29.91
CA ASP A 480 -9.62 7.22 -30.36
C ASP A 480 -10.25 8.61 -30.10
N ALA A 481 -10.69 9.26 -31.17
CA ALA A 481 -11.20 10.62 -31.15
C ALA A 481 -12.44 10.81 -32.03
N VAL A 482 -13.11 11.95 -31.85
CA VAL A 482 -14.23 12.41 -32.68
C VAL A 482 -13.98 13.84 -33.16
N SER A 483 -14.34 14.10 -34.43
CA SER A 483 -14.17 15.42 -35.05
C SER A 483 -15.34 16.37 -34.75
N SER A 484 -16.48 15.85 -34.31
CA SER A 484 -17.72 16.61 -34.16
C SER A 484 -18.68 15.99 -33.14
N GLU A 485 -19.59 16.82 -32.62
CA GLU A 485 -20.72 16.33 -31.82
C GLU A 485 -21.61 15.34 -32.58
N LEU A 486 -21.69 15.42 -33.91
CA LEU A 486 -22.40 14.42 -34.72
C LEU A 486 -21.70 13.06 -34.65
N GLY A 487 -20.37 13.00 -34.86
CA GLY A 487 -19.58 11.77 -34.73
C GLY A 487 -19.63 11.19 -33.32
N ARG A 488 -19.61 12.05 -32.31
CA ARG A 488 -19.83 11.68 -30.90
C ARG A 488 -21.20 11.05 -30.65
N ASN A 489 -22.27 11.66 -31.16
CA ASN A 489 -23.64 11.17 -30.99
C ASN A 489 -23.90 9.88 -31.79
N MET A 490 -23.34 9.73 -32.99
CA MET A 490 -23.38 8.48 -33.77
C MET A 490 -22.71 7.30 -33.05
N ALA A 491 -21.70 7.56 -32.23
CA ALA A 491 -21.01 6.53 -31.45
C ALA A 491 -21.72 6.12 -30.15
N ARG A 492 -22.85 6.76 -29.78
CA ARG A 492 -23.60 6.41 -28.57
C ARG A 492 -24.58 5.27 -28.84
N GLY A 493 -24.36 4.13 -28.19
CA GLY A 493 -25.39 3.10 -28.07
C GLY A 493 -26.53 3.55 -27.14
N PHE A 494 -27.73 3.02 -27.36
CA PHE A 494 -28.80 3.09 -26.36
C PHE A 494 -28.46 2.24 -25.14
N LEU A 495 -28.93 2.63 -23.96
CA LEU A 495 -28.85 1.80 -22.76
C LEU A 495 -29.78 0.59 -22.94
N THR A 496 -29.21 -0.56 -23.26
CA THR A 496 -29.93 -1.84 -23.18
C THR A 496 -30.06 -2.26 -21.72
N VAL A 497 -31.29 -2.55 -21.29
CA VAL A 497 -31.64 -3.14 -19.98
C VAL A 497 -31.24 -4.61 -19.96
#